data_AF-E4YUW1-F1
#
_entry.id   AF-E4YUW1-F1
#
_cell.length_a   1.000
_cell.length_b   1.000
_cell.length_c   1.000
_cell.angle_alpha   90.00
_cell.angle_beta   90.00
_cell.angle_gamma   90.00
#
_symmetry.space_group_name_H-M   'P 1'
#
loop_
_entity.id
_entity.type
_entity.pdbx_description
1 polymer ?
#
loop_
_entity_poly.entity_id
_entity_poly.type
_entity_poly.pdbx_seq_one_letter_code
_entity_poly.pdbx_strand_id
1 'polypeptide(L)'
;MLEFSILAILATCIAGMIQVATSKREKLPVWERENGKNEIEKWLEGFLAKLKRTSTRTEKCRLILAVERMQFENDNYATWWKHVRFGEENVEIIDTGKNVAKKNLQKIKINEFQKQLLKSNAALKNQLIGHFEIMEEKGEWKIPAELKTKVISEGGEALVFSEKFGIFETAVRIQIFDPFLFTDDFGLDLLTWKINFEKDYEKAVNKDKSEKGNQIPKHENIIKNFVNIELFHKKDLKKEDCIGWITIMEKADKDLRTILKEEKIGIEKRKKIAGGINDGFVYLEEIGIGHFDRKLENILLVDDIPKIIDFGLICEQTGRSGYHEMGYARKGSKFRNIPALSSATPGFAIQEQFTNGDGYKVINIWYFLFCDWKTSWNLLYKPIDEKEKKEVDKIVQKCNATSIHNFKEPKQSLIISEITSIISIPSSSSHFCLDDPNLTKSVKIFKF
;
A
#
# COMPACT_ATOMS: atom_id res chain seq x y z
N MET A 1 26.70 12.28 61.80
CA MET A 1 25.90 13.33 61.11
C MET A 1 26.39 13.64 59.71
N LEU A 2 27.69 13.75 59.45
CA LEU A 2 28.23 14.06 58.12
C LEU A 2 27.89 13.01 57.05
N GLU A 3 27.90 11.72 57.40
CA GLU A 3 27.60 10.62 56.47
C GLU A 3 26.14 10.61 55.98
N PHE A 4 25.18 10.94 56.86
CA PHE A 4 23.77 11.04 56.49
C PHE A 4 23.48 12.20 55.54
N SER A 5 24.18 13.33 55.70
CA SER A 5 24.06 14.47 54.79
C SER A 5 24.63 14.17 53.40
N ILE A 6 25.74 13.43 53.31
CA ILE A 6 26.31 12.99 52.02
C ILE A 6 25.35 12.03 51.31
N LEU A 7 24.75 11.09 52.04
CA LEU A 7 23.80 10.13 51.46
C LEU A 7 22.53 10.82 50.92
N ALA A 8 22.02 11.84 51.62
CA ALA A 8 20.86 12.62 51.21
C ALA A 8 21.13 13.46 49.95
N ILE A 9 22.33 14.05 49.83
CA ILE A 9 22.78 14.77 48.62
C ILE A 9 22.93 13.79 47.46
N LEU A 10 23.51 12.62 47.68
CA LEU A 10 23.66 11.60 46.63
C LEU A 10 22.30 11.11 46.13
N ALA A 11 21.35 10.86 47.03
CA ALA A 11 20.00 10.41 46.70
C ALA A 11 19.21 11.46 45.89
N THR A 12 19.31 12.75 46.25
CA THR A 12 18.66 13.84 45.52
C THR A 12 19.30 14.08 44.15
N CYS A 13 20.63 13.99 44.04
CA CYS A 13 21.33 14.02 42.75
C CYS A 13 20.92 12.85 41.84
N ILE A 14 20.84 11.63 42.38
CA ILE A 14 20.38 10.44 41.63
C ILE A 14 18.92 10.62 41.20
N ALA A 15 18.03 11.07 42.09
CA ALA A 15 16.63 11.32 41.77
C ALA A 15 16.48 12.39 40.67
N GLY A 16 17.25 13.48 40.73
CA GLY A 16 17.27 14.51 39.70
C GLY A 16 17.79 13.99 38.36
N MET A 17 18.85 13.18 38.36
CA MET A 17 19.38 12.52 37.16
C MET A 17 18.37 11.54 36.55
N ILE A 18 17.66 10.77 37.39
CA ILE A 18 16.59 9.88 36.95
C ILE A 18 15.44 10.69 36.33
N GLN A 19 15.01 11.78 36.96
CA GLN A 19 13.92 12.62 36.44
C GLN A 19 14.28 13.27 35.09
N VAL A 20 15.52 13.78 34.95
CA VAL A 20 16.02 14.31 33.68
C VAL A 20 16.10 13.21 32.61
N ALA A 21 16.60 12.02 32.95
CA ALA A 21 16.64 10.89 32.03
C ALA A 21 15.24 10.43 31.59
N THR A 22 14.28 10.35 32.53
CA THR A 22 12.88 10.00 32.24
C THR A 22 12.23 11.06 31.34
N SER A 23 12.37 12.35 31.63
CA SER A 23 11.81 13.42 30.78
C SER A 23 12.42 13.43 29.37
N LYS A 24 13.72 13.12 29.23
CA LYS A 24 14.37 12.98 27.92
C LYS A 24 13.82 11.76 27.17
N ARG A 25 13.59 10.64 27.88
CA ARG A 25 13.03 9.41 27.31
C ARG A 25 11.58 9.59 26.85
N GLU A 26 10.77 10.36 27.57
CA GLU A 26 9.38 10.67 27.20
C GLU A 26 9.26 11.46 25.90
N LYS A 27 10.29 12.25 25.56
CA LYS A 27 10.35 13.01 24.29
C LYS A 27 10.70 12.15 23.08
N LEU A 28 11.30 10.97 23.28
CA LEU A 28 11.59 10.06 22.17
C LEU A 28 10.31 9.31 21.76
N PRO A 29 10.11 9.05 20.45
CA PRO A 29 9.06 8.16 19.99
C PRO A 29 9.19 6.77 20.62
N VAL A 30 8.05 6.10 20.86
CA VAL A 30 8.02 4.79 21.53
C VAL A 30 8.96 3.78 20.86
N TRP A 31 9.00 3.75 19.52
CA TRP A 31 9.83 2.84 18.74
C TRP A 31 11.35 3.10 18.83
N GLU A 32 11.77 4.26 19.33
CA GLU A 32 13.19 4.59 19.56
C GLU A 32 13.64 4.27 20.98
N ARG A 33 12.70 4.04 21.91
CA ARG A 33 13.01 3.72 23.31
C ARG A 33 13.53 2.29 23.45
N GLU A 34 14.38 2.08 24.44
CA GLU A 34 14.92 0.75 24.80
C GLU A 34 13.82 -0.29 25.09
N ASN A 35 12.72 0.12 25.74
CA ASN A 35 11.58 -0.75 26.05
C ASN A 35 10.44 -0.64 25.01
N GLY A 36 10.69 0.04 23.88
CA GLY A 36 9.68 0.34 22.87
C GLY A 36 8.97 -0.88 22.32
N LYS A 37 9.70 -1.99 22.16
CA LYS A 37 9.14 -3.27 21.73
C LYS A 37 8.09 -3.80 22.70
N ASN A 38 8.38 -3.83 24.00
CA ASN A 38 7.44 -4.30 25.02
C ASN A 38 6.20 -3.39 25.10
N GLU A 39 6.38 -2.07 24.94
CA GLU A 39 5.28 -1.11 24.89
C GLU A 39 4.34 -1.37 23.69
N ILE A 40 4.92 -1.61 22.50
CA ILE A 40 4.15 -1.93 21.29
C ILE A 40 3.48 -3.29 21.40
N GLU A 41 4.15 -4.31 21.94
CA GLU A 41 3.55 -5.64 22.15
C GLU A 41 2.34 -5.57 23.08
N LYS A 42 2.47 -4.85 24.21
CA LYS A 42 1.36 -4.66 25.15
C LYS A 42 0.20 -3.90 24.52
N TRP A 43 0.48 -2.85 23.75
CA TRP A 43 -0.54 -2.13 23.00
C TRP A 43 -1.22 -3.04 21.97
N LEU A 44 -0.44 -3.82 21.22
CA LEU A 44 -0.90 -4.69 20.15
C LEU A 44 -1.87 -5.74 20.68
N GLU A 45 -1.56 -6.42 21.78
CA GLU A 45 -2.47 -7.42 22.38
C GLU A 45 -3.85 -6.83 22.69
N GLY A 46 -3.88 -5.67 23.35
CA GLY A 46 -5.13 -4.97 23.66
C GLY A 46 -5.84 -4.41 22.43
N PHE A 47 -5.08 -4.00 21.41
CA PHE A 47 -5.63 -3.46 20.17
C PHE A 47 -6.26 -4.54 19.30
N LEU A 48 -5.56 -5.66 19.09
CA LEU A 48 -6.04 -6.79 18.30
C LEU A 48 -7.33 -7.38 18.86
N ALA A 49 -7.50 -7.41 20.19
CA ALA A 49 -8.71 -7.92 20.85
C ALA A 49 -9.98 -7.13 20.50
N LYS A 50 -9.82 -5.89 20.03
CA LYS A 50 -10.92 -4.99 19.66
C LYS A 50 -11.27 -5.07 18.18
N LEU A 51 -10.38 -5.63 17.35
CA LEU A 51 -10.60 -5.75 15.93
C LEU A 51 -11.51 -6.94 15.64
N LYS A 52 -12.61 -6.66 14.95
CA LYS A 52 -13.58 -7.66 14.52
C LYS A 52 -14.06 -7.34 13.12
N ARG A 53 -14.32 -8.37 12.31
CA ARG A 53 -14.95 -8.20 11.00
C ARG A 53 -15.81 -9.40 10.61
N THR A 54 -16.66 -9.20 9.62
CA THR A 54 -17.30 -10.29 8.87
C THR A 54 -16.50 -10.62 7.61
N SER A 55 -16.77 -11.78 7.01
CA SER A 55 -16.18 -12.21 5.74
C SER A 55 -17.21 -13.01 4.97
N THR A 56 -17.32 -12.77 3.66
CA THR A 56 -18.17 -13.58 2.76
C THR A 56 -17.37 -14.64 2.00
N ARG A 57 -16.06 -14.69 2.19
CA ARG A 57 -15.19 -15.62 1.48
C ARG A 57 -15.34 -17.03 2.04
N THR A 58 -15.25 -18.02 1.18
CA THR A 58 -15.24 -19.44 1.57
C THR A 58 -13.82 -19.95 1.77
N GLU A 59 -13.65 -21.15 2.31
CA GLU A 59 -12.34 -21.82 2.41
C GLU A 59 -11.69 -21.97 1.03
N LYS A 60 -12.49 -22.23 -0.01
CA LYS A 60 -12.02 -22.25 -1.40
C LYS A 60 -11.38 -20.92 -1.80
N CYS A 61 -12.05 -19.79 -1.53
CA CYS A 61 -11.48 -18.47 -1.83
C CYS A 61 -10.17 -18.21 -1.07
N ARG A 62 -10.08 -18.67 0.18
CA ARG A 62 -8.88 -18.51 1.02
C ARG A 62 -7.71 -19.32 0.52
N LEU A 63 -7.95 -20.55 0.04
CA LEU A 63 -6.92 -21.37 -0.60
C LEU A 63 -6.35 -20.67 -1.85
N ILE A 64 -7.21 -20.05 -2.67
CA ILE A 64 -6.79 -19.25 -3.83
C ILE A 64 -5.94 -18.04 -3.38
N LEU A 65 -6.41 -17.27 -2.38
CA LEU A 65 -5.67 -16.13 -1.84
C LEU A 65 -4.32 -16.53 -1.22
N ALA A 66 -4.24 -17.70 -0.59
CA ALA A 66 -3.00 -18.23 -0.05
C ALA A 66 -1.97 -18.51 -1.15
N VAL A 67 -2.42 -18.97 -2.33
CA VAL A 67 -1.55 -19.16 -3.49
C VAL A 67 -1.04 -17.82 -4.03
N GLU A 68 -1.85 -16.75 -4.00
CA GLU A 68 -1.38 -15.41 -4.42
C GLU A 68 -0.24 -14.85 -3.56
N ARG A 69 -0.10 -15.35 -2.32
CA ARG A 69 0.98 -14.97 -1.39
C ARG A 69 2.23 -15.84 -1.52
N MET A 70 2.17 -16.92 -2.30
CA MET A 70 3.30 -17.83 -2.48
C MET A 70 4.35 -17.27 -3.43
N GLN A 71 5.61 -17.58 -3.12
CA GLN A 71 6.72 -17.38 -4.03
C GLN A 71 6.84 -18.61 -4.93
N PHE A 72 6.87 -18.39 -6.23
CA PHE A 72 7.03 -19.42 -7.26
C PHE A 72 8.50 -19.53 -7.67
N GLU A 73 8.87 -20.68 -8.27
CA GLU A 73 10.23 -20.88 -8.79
C GLU A 73 10.55 -19.92 -9.95
N ASN A 74 9.51 -19.50 -10.69
CA ASN A 74 9.57 -18.52 -11.75
C ASN A 74 8.43 -17.51 -11.56
N ASP A 75 8.76 -16.23 -11.40
CA ASP A 75 7.76 -15.18 -11.14
C ASP A 75 6.72 -15.06 -12.26
N ASN A 76 7.06 -15.44 -13.50
CA ASN A 76 6.11 -15.45 -14.62
C ASN A 76 4.94 -16.43 -14.41
N TYR A 77 5.11 -17.47 -13.58
CA TYR A 77 4.03 -18.39 -13.26
C TYR A 77 2.86 -17.69 -12.56
N ALA A 78 3.09 -16.54 -11.90
CA ALA A 78 2.03 -15.73 -11.29
C ALA A 78 1.03 -15.16 -12.31
N THR A 79 1.47 -14.96 -13.56
CA THR A 79 0.60 -14.52 -14.66
C THR A 79 -0.13 -15.68 -15.32
N TRP A 80 0.48 -16.86 -15.34
CA TRP A 80 0.02 -18.01 -16.12
C TRP A 80 -0.91 -18.95 -15.37
N TRP A 81 -0.75 -19.10 -14.05
CA TRP A 81 -1.56 -20.05 -13.31
C TRP A 81 -3.06 -19.70 -13.42
N LYS A 82 -3.86 -20.71 -13.75
CA LYS A 82 -5.32 -20.60 -13.88
C LYS A 82 -6.04 -21.51 -12.90
N HIS A 83 -5.42 -22.61 -12.52
CA HIS A 83 -5.98 -23.58 -11.59
C HIS A 83 -4.94 -24.02 -10.58
N VAL A 84 -5.43 -24.53 -9.46
CA VAL A 84 -4.64 -25.21 -8.46
C VAL A 84 -5.32 -26.50 -8.01
N ARG A 85 -4.52 -27.43 -7.52
CA ARG A 85 -5.02 -28.67 -6.92
C ARG A 85 -4.24 -29.01 -5.66
N PHE A 86 -4.93 -29.02 -4.53
CA PHE A 86 -4.31 -29.24 -3.22
C PHE A 86 -4.31 -30.73 -2.86
N GLY A 87 -3.13 -31.31 -2.74
CA GLY A 87 -2.94 -32.64 -2.15
C GLY A 87 -2.76 -32.57 -0.63
N GLU A 88 -2.18 -33.63 -0.05
CA GLU A 88 -1.90 -33.70 1.40
C GLU A 88 -0.77 -32.77 1.85
N GLU A 89 0.32 -32.75 1.09
CA GLU A 89 1.53 -32.01 1.47
C GLU A 89 1.89 -30.92 0.47
N ASN A 90 1.26 -30.91 -0.71
CA ASN A 90 1.63 -30.01 -1.79
C ASN A 90 0.42 -29.52 -2.57
N VAL A 91 0.56 -28.34 -3.17
CA VAL A 91 -0.35 -27.77 -4.16
C VAL A 91 0.31 -27.82 -5.53
N GLU A 92 -0.43 -28.28 -6.52
CA GLU A 92 -0.06 -28.22 -7.92
C GLU A 92 -0.55 -26.90 -8.51
N ILE A 93 0.34 -26.16 -9.17
CA ILE A 93 0.03 -24.91 -9.87
C ILE A 93 -0.08 -25.22 -11.36
N ILE A 94 -1.22 -24.91 -11.96
CA ILE A 94 -1.62 -25.41 -13.27
C ILE A 94 -2.01 -24.26 -14.20
N ASP A 95 -1.48 -24.27 -15.41
CA ASP A 95 -1.95 -23.46 -16.53
C ASP A 95 -2.81 -24.34 -17.46
N THR A 96 -4.05 -23.90 -17.68
CA THR A 96 -5.02 -24.58 -18.55
C THR A 96 -5.35 -23.76 -19.79
N GLY A 97 -4.50 -22.80 -20.16
CA GLY A 97 -4.64 -22.00 -21.38
C GLY A 97 -4.69 -22.86 -22.65
N LYS A 98 -5.28 -22.32 -23.72
CA LYS A 98 -5.51 -23.06 -24.97
C LYS A 98 -4.22 -23.45 -25.72
N ASN A 99 -3.08 -22.82 -25.42
CA ASN A 99 -1.79 -23.00 -26.12
C ASN A 99 -0.59 -23.17 -25.16
N VAL A 100 -0.76 -23.83 -24.01
CA VAL A 100 0.37 -24.02 -23.08
C VAL A 100 1.18 -25.27 -23.39
N ALA A 101 2.50 -25.10 -23.53
CA ALA A 101 3.44 -26.21 -23.68
C ALA A 101 3.59 -27.05 -22.39
N LYS A 102 3.40 -26.43 -21.21
CA LYS A 102 3.51 -27.08 -19.90
C LYS A 102 2.27 -26.78 -19.07
N LYS A 103 1.38 -27.77 -18.91
CA LYS A 103 0.15 -27.62 -18.10
C LYS A 103 0.42 -27.55 -16.60
N ASN A 104 1.37 -28.33 -16.10
CA ASN A 104 1.77 -28.29 -14.69
C ASN A 104 2.97 -27.36 -14.54
N LEU A 105 2.76 -26.15 -14.04
CA LEU A 105 3.82 -25.16 -13.90
C LEU A 105 4.82 -25.60 -12.84
N GLN A 106 4.33 -25.96 -11.65
CA GLN A 106 5.16 -26.34 -10.50
C GLN A 106 4.34 -27.05 -9.42
N LYS A 107 5.02 -27.62 -8.42
CA LYS A 107 4.43 -28.20 -7.21
C LYS A 107 5.10 -27.58 -5.99
N ILE A 108 4.30 -27.01 -5.09
CA ILE A 108 4.78 -26.27 -3.91
C ILE A 108 4.26 -26.94 -2.65
N LYS A 109 5.07 -26.99 -1.59
CA LYS A 109 4.62 -27.46 -0.28
C LYS A 109 3.54 -26.54 0.29
N ILE A 110 2.44 -27.11 0.78
CA ILE A 110 1.38 -26.30 1.40
C ILE A 110 1.78 -25.89 2.83
N ASN A 111 1.39 -24.68 3.21
CA ASN A 111 1.66 -24.15 4.54
C ASN A 111 0.63 -24.63 5.57
N GLU A 112 0.89 -24.39 6.86
CA GLU A 112 0.02 -24.85 7.94
C GLU A 112 -1.39 -24.25 7.88
N PHE A 113 -1.51 -23.02 7.38
CA PHE A 113 -2.81 -22.37 7.20
C PHE A 113 -3.65 -23.08 6.12
N GLN A 114 -3.05 -23.43 4.99
CA GLN A 114 -3.68 -24.23 3.94
C GLN A 114 -4.04 -25.63 4.42
N LYS A 115 -3.15 -26.29 5.19
CA LYS A 115 -3.44 -27.60 5.82
C LYS A 115 -4.67 -27.52 6.73
N GLN A 116 -4.80 -26.45 7.50
CA GLN A 116 -5.98 -26.23 8.35
C GLN A 116 -7.25 -26.06 7.52
N LEU A 117 -7.20 -25.28 6.43
CA LEU A 117 -8.36 -25.09 5.54
C LEU A 117 -8.81 -26.40 4.88
N LEU A 118 -7.86 -27.26 4.48
CA LEU A 118 -8.18 -28.56 3.90
C LEU A 118 -8.71 -29.55 4.94
N LYS A 119 -8.33 -29.40 6.21
CA LYS A 119 -8.90 -30.19 7.32
C LYS A 119 -10.32 -29.75 7.65
N SER A 120 -10.62 -28.46 7.62
CA SER A 120 -11.99 -27.96 7.86
C SER A 120 -12.92 -28.30 6.70
N ASN A 121 -12.41 -28.39 5.47
CA ASN A 121 -13.19 -28.80 4.30
C ASN A 121 -12.43 -29.78 3.41
N ALA A 122 -12.54 -31.07 3.74
CA ALA A 122 -11.84 -32.15 3.05
C ALA A 122 -12.28 -32.33 1.58
N ALA A 123 -13.46 -31.83 1.18
CA ALA A 123 -13.94 -31.92 -0.20
C ALA A 123 -13.10 -31.08 -1.19
N LEU A 124 -12.36 -30.08 -0.69
CA LEU A 124 -11.47 -29.25 -1.51
C LEU A 124 -10.15 -29.96 -1.85
N LYS A 125 -9.84 -31.08 -1.18
CA LYS A 125 -8.64 -31.87 -1.42
C LYS A 125 -8.73 -32.60 -2.75
N ASN A 126 -7.66 -32.57 -3.52
CA ASN A 126 -7.54 -33.12 -4.88
C ASN A 126 -8.54 -32.55 -5.89
N GLN A 127 -9.37 -31.57 -5.49
CA GLN A 127 -10.23 -30.83 -6.40
C GLN A 127 -9.40 -29.87 -7.24
N LEU A 128 -9.73 -29.77 -8.53
CA LEU A 128 -9.22 -28.71 -9.39
C LEU A 128 -10.01 -27.44 -9.10
N ILE A 129 -9.33 -26.40 -8.62
CA ILE A 129 -9.92 -25.12 -8.23
C ILE A 129 -9.40 -24.05 -9.18
N GLY A 130 -10.30 -23.34 -9.85
CA GLY A 130 -9.99 -22.23 -10.74
C GLY A 130 -9.71 -20.94 -9.98
N HIS A 131 -8.72 -20.16 -10.44
CA HIS A 131 -8.45 -18.81 -9.92
C HIS A 131 -9.68 -17.90 -10.04
N PHE A 132 -10.46 -18.06 -11.12
CA PHE A 132 -11.69 -17.28 -11.37
C PHE A 132 -12.81 -17.55 -10.36
N GLU A 133 -12.74 -18.61 -9.55
CA GLU A 133 -13.77 -18.94 -8.55
C GLU A 133 -13.71 -18.04 -7.29
N ILE A 134 -12.77 -17.07 -7.26
CA ILE A 134 -12.54 -16.17 -6.13
C ILE A 134 -13.61 -15.05 -6.04
N MET A 135 -14.73 -15.29 -5.37
CA MET A 135 -15.90 -14.37 -5.29
C MET A 135 -15.68 -13.09 -4.47
N GLU A 136 -15.99 -11.89 -4.98
CA GLU A 136 -15.85 -10.58 -4.31
C GLU A 136 -16.10 -10.60 -2.77
N GLU A 137 -15.24 -9.89 -2.02
CA GLU A 137 -15.36 -9.76 -0.56
C GLU A 137 -16.37 -8.66 -0.21
N LYS A 138 -17.33 -8.97 0.66
CA LYS A 138 -18.35 -8.01 1.13
C LYS A 138 -18.41 -7.89 2.65
N GLY A 139 -17.44 -8.48 3.35
CA GLY A 139 -17.30 -8.39 4.78
C GLY A 139 -16.91 -6.99 5.26
N GLU A 140 -17.41 -6.61 6.42
CA GLU A 140 -17.33 -5.26 6.99
C GLU A 140 -16.62 -5.30 8.34
N TRP A 141 -15.98 -4.18 8.73
CA TRP A 141 -15.38 -4.04 10.05
C TRP A 141 -16.46 -3.77 11.11
N LYS A 142 -16.40 -4.53 12.20
CA LYS A 142 -17.22 -4.34 13.39
C LYS A 142 -16.45 -3.47 14.39
N ILE A 143 -16.30 -2.18 14.08
CA ILE A 143 -15.48 -1.26 14.88
C ILE A 143 -16.23 -0.87 16.17
N PRO A 144 -15.66 -1.10 17.37
CA PRO A 144 -16.29 -0.72 18.62
C PRO A 144 -16.35 0.81 18.77
N ALA A 145 -17.34 1.31 19.52
CA ALA A 145 -17.60 2.76 19.65
C ALA A 145 -16.36 3.57 20.08
N GLU A 146 -15.54 3.02 20.97
CA GLU A 146 -14.30 3.62 21.45
C GLU A 146 -13.21 3.82 20.38
N LEU A 147 -13.24 3.03 19.29
CA LEU A 147 -12.30 3.15 18.17
C LEU A 147 -12.88 3.97 17.01
N LYS A 148 -14.20 4.13 16.92
CA LYS A 148 -14.86 4.84 15.81
C LYS A 148 -14.37 6.28 15.65
N THR A 149 -14.15 7.00 16.75
CA THR A 149 -13.65 8.39 16.71
C THR A 149 -12.20 8.50 16.26
N LYS A 150 -11.46 7.39 16.23
CA LYS A 150 -10.07 7.32 15.78
C LYS A 150 -9.94 6.88 14.33
N VAL A 151 -11.01 6.41 13.68
CA VAL A 151 -10.95 5.94 12.28
C VAL A 151 -10.61 7.10 11.36
N ILE A 152 -9.54 6.96 10.59
CA ILE A 152 -9.14 7.88 9.52
C ILE A 152 -9.78 7.44 8.20
N SER A 153 -9.71 6.12 7.90
CA SER A 153 -10.23 5.56 6.66
C SER A 153 -10.57 4.08 6.86
N GLU A 154 -11.64 3.65 6.20
CA GLU A 154 -12.11 2.26 6.20
C GLU A 154 -12.28 1.76 4.76
N GLY A 155 -11.63 0.64 4.46
CA GLY A 155 -11.76 -0.09 3.20
C GLY A 155 -11.91 -1.59 3.43
N GLY A 156 -12.19 -2.33 2.35
CA GLY A 156 -12.45 -3.77 2.44
C GLY A 156 -11.25 -4.60 2.90
N GLU A 157 -10.02 -4.21 2.52
CA GLU A 157 -8.78 -4.91 2.89
C GLU A 157 -7.90 -4.09 3.85
N ALA A 158 -8.28 -2.86 4.17
CA ALA A 158 -7.48 -1.95 4.98
C ALA A 158 -8.34 -1.11 5.93
N LEU A 159 -7.84 -0.89 7.15
CA LEU A 159 -8.47 0.00 8.13
C LEU A 159 -7.37 0.88 8.73
N VAL A 160 -7.61 2.19 8.82
CA VAL A 160 -6.62 3.16 9.29
C VAL A 160 -7.15 3.93 10.48
N PHE A 161 -6.38 3.99 11.56
CA PHE A 161 -6.69 4.74 12.78
C PHE A 161 -5.65 5.83 13.06
N SER A 162 -6.08 6.90 13.73
CA SER A 162 -5.20 7.83 14.42
C SER A 162 -4.89 7.28 15.80
N GLU A 163 -3.61 7.06 16.11
CA GLU A 163 -3.19 6.56 17.42
C GLU A 163 -2.00 7.32 17.96
N LYS A 164 -1.96 7.48 19.29
CA LYS A 164 -0.92 8.25 19.97
C LYS A 164 0.05 7.32 20.67
N PHE A 165 1.33 7.43 20.32
CA PHE A 165 2.42 6.71 20.96
C PHE A 165 3.36 7.71 21.65
N GLY A 166 3.22 7.83 22.98
CA GLY A 166 3.90 8.88 23.74
C GLY A 166 3.35 10.26 23.36
N ILE A 167 4.21 11.17 22.89
CA ILE A 167 3.80 12.50 22.42
C ILE A 167 3.48 12.56 20.92
N PHE A 168 3.71 11.48 20.19
CA PHE A 168 3.57 11.43 18.73
C PHE A 168 2.20 10.91 18.33
N GLU A 169 1.51 11.64 17.46
CA GLU A 169 0.32 11.15 16.79
C GLU A 169 0.73 10.46 15.47
N THR A 170 0.16 9.29 15.22
CA THR A 170 0.53 8.41 14.11
C THR A 170 -0.69 7.87 13.40
N ALA A 171 -0.51 7.42 12.17
CA ALA A 171 -1.50 6.59 11.49
C ALA A 171 -1.15 5.11 11.71
N VAL A 172 -2.14 4.31 12.11
CA VAL A 172 -2.03 2.86 12.25
C VAL A 172 -2.88 2.22 11.17
N ARG A 173 -2.23 1.59 10.19
CA ARG A 173 -2.89 0.89 9.09
C ARG A 173 -2.88 -0.62 9.34
N ILE A 174 -4.06 -1.22 9.43
CA ILE A 174 -4.27 -2.66 9.42
C ILE A 174 -4.53 -3.04 7.97
N GLN A 175 -3.73 -3.96 7.42
CA GLN A 175 -3.92 -4.51 6.08
C GLN A 175 -4.09 -6.01 6.18
N ILE A 176 -5.22 -6.53 5.74
CA ILE A 176 -5.52 -7.97 5.80
C ILE A 176 -5.28 -8.62 4.44
N PHE A 177 -4.51 -9.70 4.41
CA PHE A 177 -4.27 -10.48 3.19
C PHE A 177 -5.10 -11.75 3.13
N ASP A 178 -5.59 -12.19 4.30
CA ASP A 178 -6.65 -13.18 4.41
C ASP A 178 -7.87 -12.54 5.11
N PRO A 179 -9.05 -12.56 4.48
CA PRO A 179 -10.22 -11.87 5.00
C PRO A 179 -10.81 -12.50 6.27
N PHE A 180 -10.40 -13.72 6.62
CA PHE A 180 -10.81 -14.32 7.90
C PHE A 180 -10.05 -13.76 9.10
N LEU A 181 -8.97 -12.99 8.88
CA LEU A 181 -8.31 -12.34 9.99
C LEU A 181 -9.32 -11.45 10.73
N PHE A 182 -9.43 -11.65 12.05
CA PHE A 182 -10.38 -10.96 12.93
C PHE A 182 -11.86 -11.35 12.77
N THR A 183 -12.19 -12.46 12.10
CA THR A 183 -13.52 -13.06 12.24
C THR A 183 -13.64 -13.83 13.55
N ASP A 184 -14.85 -14.22 13.94
CA ASP A 184 -15.07 -15.02 15.15
C ASP A 184 -14.49 -16.45 15.02
N ASP A 185 -14.24 -16.90 13.79
CA ASP A 185 -13.62 -18.20 13.47
C ASP A 185 -12.08 -18.17 13.50
N PHE A 186 -11.46 -17.00 13.66
CA PHE A 186 -10.02 -16.83 13.73
C PHE A 186 -9.64 -16.01 14.96
N GLY A 187 -9.43 -16.72 16.07
CA GLY A 187 -9.08 -16.11 17.35
C GLY A 187 -7.64 -15.61 17.44
N LEU A 188 -7.40 -14.69 18.37
CA LEU A 188 -6.05 -14.18 18.67
C LEU A 188 -5.09 -15.26 19.16
N ASP A 189 -5.61 -16.33 19.75
CA ASP A 189 -4.86 -17.49 20.23
C ASP A 189 -4.20 -18.28 19.08
N LEU A 190 -4.71 -18.11 17.85
CA LEU A 190 -4.15 -18.67 16.62
C LEU A 190 -3.18 -17.73 15.92
N LEU A 191 -2.94 -16.52 16.44
CA LEU A 191 -2.07 -15.53 15.85
C LEU A 191 -0.72 -15.46 16.56
N THR A 192 0.33 -15.19 15.78
CA THR A 192 1.63 -14.75 16.27
C THR A 192 2.12 -13.61 15.38
N TRP A 193 3.09 -12.84 15.84
CA TRP A 193 3.57 -11.67 15.10
C TRP A 193 5.09 -11.53 15.09
N LYS A 194 5.59 -10.70 14.18
CA LYS A 194 6.96 -10.21 14.13
C LYS A 194 6.90 -8.68 14.05
N ILE A 195 7.63 -8.00 14.93
CA ILE A 195 7.69 -6.54 14.97
C ILE A 195 9.03 -6.11 14.37
N ASN A 196 8.96 -5.27 13.35
CA ASN A 196 10.10 -4.71 12.65
C ASN A 196 10.13 -3.19 12.85
N PHE A 197 11.30 -2.64 13.15
CA PHE A 197 11.48 -1.22 13.41
C PHE A 197 12.29 -0.56 12.31
N GLU A 198 11.86 0.62 11.86
CA GLU A 198 12.53 1.39 10.80
C GLU A 198 14.03 1.63 11.03
N LYS A 199 14.41 1.82 12.31
CA LYS A 199 15.80 2.06 12.72
C LYS A 199 16.75 0.89 12.45
N ASP A 200 16.20 -0.32 12.31
CA ASP A 200 16.97 -1.55 12.06
C ASP A 200 17.31 -1.73 10.58
N TYR A 201 16.81 -0.84 9.71
CA TYR A 201 16.97 -0.91 8.26
C TYR A 201 17.74 0.30 7.74
N GLU A 202 18.56 0.09 6.73
CA GLU A 202 19.27 1.15 6.02
C GLU A 202 18.42 1.76 4.89
N LYS A 203 18.87 2.89 4.33
CA LYS A 203 18.26 3.46 3.13
C LYS A 203 18.55 2.57 1.94
N ALA A 204 17.51 2.22 1.20
CA ALA A 204 17.64 1.48 -0.06
C ALA A 204 18.45 2.26 -1.08
N VAL A 205 19.37 1.55 -1.71
CA VAL A 205 20.22 2.03 -2.80
C VAL A 205 19.70 1.54 -4.15
N ASN A 206 20.27 2.09 -5.22
CA ASN A 206 19.95 1.70 -6.59
C ASN A 206 19.92 0.16 -6.76
N LYS A 207 18.90 -0.34 -7.47
CA LYS A 207 18.62 -1.76 -7.68
C LYS A 207 19.73 -2.54 -8.39
N ASP A 208 20.59 -1.86 -9.16
CA ASP A 208 21.70 -2.48 -9.88
C ASP A 208 22.91 -2.74 -8.96
N LYS A 209 22.87 -2.24 -7.71
CA LYS A 209 23.89 -2.54 -6.70
C LYS A 209 23.59 -3.86 -6.02
N SER A 210 24.64 -4.65 -5.79
CA SER A 210 24.59 -6.07 -5.38
C SER A 210 24.09 -6.35 -3.94
N GLU A 211 23.83 -5.31 -3.14
CA GLU A 211 23.45 -5.47 -1.74
C GLU A 211 21.95 -5.79 -1.60
N LYS A 212 21.65 -7.05 -1.34
CA LYS A 212 20.31 -7.55 -0.96
C LYS A 212 20.02 -7.35 0.54
N GLY A 213 20.75 -6.44 1.20
CA GLY A 213 20.73 -6.24 2.65
C GLY A 213 19.41 -5.67 3.19
N ASN A 214 19.42 -5.41 4.51
CA ASN A 214 18.29 -4.95 5.30
C ASN A 214 17.94 -3.48 4.99
N GLN A 215 17.42 -3.22 3.80
CA GLN A 215 17.18 -1.89 3.26
C GLN A 215 15.69 -1.64 3.03
N ILE A 216 15.29 -0.37 3.21
CA ILE A 216 13.92 0.10 2.97
C ILE A 216 13.92 1.44 2.25
N PRO A 217 12.81 1.82 1.60
CA PRO A 217 12.66 3.17 1.06
C PRO A 217 12.84 4.22 2.16
N LYS A 218 13.79 5.15 1.98
CA LYS A 218 13.96 6.34 2.85
C LYS A 218 14.15 7.58 1.98
N HIS A 219 13.07 8.32 1.78
CA HIS A 219 13.03 9.51 0.94
C HIS A 219 11.97 10.47 1.48
N GLU A 220 12.18 11.78 1.32
CA GLU A 220 11.28 12.78 1.88
C GLU A 220 9.86 12.68 1.32
N ASN A 221 9.73 12.25 0.06
CA ASN A 221 8.45 12.08 -0.63
C ASN A 221 7.84 10.68 -0.53
N ILE A 222 8.36 9.82 0.32
CA ILE A 222 7.81 8.50 0.62
C ILE A 222 7.35 8.49 2.07
N ILE A 223 6.16 7.93 2.34
CA ILE A 223 5.67 7.80 3.71
C ILE A 223 6.63 6.97 4.54
N LYS A 224 6.95 7.44 5.75
CA LYS A 224 7.78 6.72 6.69
C LYS A 224 6.93 5.76 7.52
N ASN A 225 7.19 4.47 7.38
CA ASN A 225 6.68 3.43 8.25
C ASN A 225 7.65 3.29 9.43
N PHE A 226 7.24 3.71 10.64
CA PHE A 226 8.08 3.64 11.83
C PHE A 226 8.22 2.21 12.35
N VAL A 227 7.10 1.48 12.33
CA VAL A 227 7.01 0.10 12.80
C VAL A 227 6.09 -0.65 11.87
N ASN A 228 6.47 -1.88 11.51
CA ASN A 228 5.56 -2.80 10.84
C ASN A 228 5.48 -4.10 11.64
N ILE A 229 4.27 -4.61 11.77
CA ILE A 229 3.94 -5.81 12.53
C ILE A 229 3.36 -6.81 11.55
N GLU A 230 4.15 -7.83 11.23
CA GLU A 230 3.72 -8.92 10.37
C GLU A 230 2.93 -9.94 11.18
N LEU A 231 1.76 -10.34 10.68
CA LEU A 231 0.83 -11.25 11.33
C LEU A 231 0.91 -12.63 10.65
N PHE A 232 1.04 -13.68 11.47
CA PHE A 232 1.19 -15.06 11.02
C PHE A 232 0.26 -15.99 11.80
N HIS A 233 -0.05 -17.13 11.21
CA HIS A 233 -0.66 -18.21 11.96
C HIS A 233 0.34 -18.78 12.99
N LYS A 234 -0.11 -19.07 14.22
CA LYS A 234 0.76 -19.53 15.32
C LYS A 234 1.52 -20.84 15.03
N LYS A 235 0.98 -21.68 14.15
CA LYS A 235 1.66 -22.91 13.68
C LYS A 235 2.68 -22.65 12.55
N ASP A 236 2.68 -21.47 11.94
CA ASP A 236 3.70 -21.06 10.98
C ASP A 236 4.98 -20.62 11.71
N LEU A 237 5.70 -21.61 12.23
CA LEU A 237 6.92 -21.41 13.02
C LEU A 237 8.05 -20.73 12.22
N LYS A 238 8.00 -20.85 10.88
CA LYS A 238 8.99 -20.26 9.97
C LYS A 238 8.59 -18.87 9.47
N LYS A 239 7.36 -18.42 9.76
CA LYS A 239 6.81 -17.13 9.33
C LYS A 239 6.88 -16.96 7.81
N GLU A 240 6.50 -18.02 7.09
CA GLU A 240 6.59 -18.08 5.63
C GLU A 240 5.37 -17.45 4.95
N ASP A 241 4.17 -17.53 5.56
CA ASP A 241 2.89 -17.01 5.06
C ASP A 241 2.35 -15.88 5.94
N CYS A 242 2.77 -14.65 5.63
CA CYS A 242 2.22 -13.46 6.26
C CYS A 242 0.76 -13.27 5.82
N ILE A 243 -0.16 -13.24 6.78
CA ILE A 243 -1.62 -13.16 6.52
C ILE A 243 -2.19 -11.75 6.73
N GLY A 244 -1.38 -10.82 7.25
CA GLY A 244 -1.73 -9.40 7.34
C GLY A 244 -0.60 -8.56 7.95
N TRP A 245 -0.76 -7.25 7.90
CA TRP A 245 0.15 -6.28 8.50
C TRP A 245 -0.59 -5.32 9.41
N ILE A 246 0.14 -4.79 10.40
CA ILE A 246 -0.22 -3.57 11.11
C ILE A 246 0.99 -2.64 11.03
N THR A 247 0.82 -1.50 10.37
CA THR A 247 1.88 -0.54 10.12
C THR A 247 1.60 0.75 10.89
N ILE A 248 2.54 1.17 11.74
CA ILE A 248 2.53 2.46 12.42
C ILE A 248 3.39 3.40 11.57
N MET A 249 2.78 4.46 11.04
CA MET A 249 3.41 5.35 10.05
C MET A 249 3.16 6.83 10.36
N GLU A 250 3.88 7.69 9.63
CA GLU A 250 3.62 9.14 9.60
C GLU A 250 2.11 9.40 9.41
N LYS A 251 1.56 10.32 10.21
CA LYS A 251 0.21 10.82 10.03
C LYS A 251 0.25 12.06 9.15
N ALA A 252 -0.63 12.11 8.16
CA ALA A 252 -0.80 13.27 7.31
C ALA A 252 -2.13 13.97 7.59
N ASP A 253 -2.23 15.23 7.17
CA ASP A 253 -3.43 16.03 7.39
C ASP A 253 -4.53 15.73 6.37
N LYS A 254 -4.14 15.67 5.09
CA LYS A 254 -5.05 15.51 3.95
C LYS A 254 -4.38 14.76 2.81
N ASP A 255 -5.19 14.07 2.02
CA ASP A 255 -4.79 13.52 0.72
C ASP A 255 -4.85 14.60 -0.39
N LEU A 256 -4.14 14.35 -1.48
CA LEU A 256 -4.03 15.28 -2.60
C LEU A 256 -5.37 15.50 -3.31
N ARG A 257 -6.27 14.50 -3.33
CA ARG A 257 -7.60 14.64 -3.94
C ARG A 257 -8.39 15.70 -3.20
N THR A 258 -8.45 15.61 -1.88
CA THR A 258 -9.12 16.59 -1.01
C THR A 258 -8.56 17.99 -1.23
N ILE A 259 -7.24 18.13 -1.29
CA ILE A 259 -6.58 19.44 -1.49
C ILE A 259 -6.90 20.06 -2.86
N LEU A 260 -6.82 19.28 -3.94
CA LEU A 260 -7.05 19.78 -5.29
C LEU A 260 -8.53 20.09 -5.54
N LYS A 261 -9.44 19.29 -4.96
CA LYS A 261 -10.89 19.50 -5.05
C LYS A 261 -11.36 20.78 -4.36
N GLU A 262 -10.66 21.24 -3.33
CA GLU A 262 -10.94 22.53 -2.68
C GLU A 262 -10.55 23.74 -3.55
N GLU A 263 -9.69 23.57 -4.55
CA GLU A 263 -9.21 24.60 -5.48
C GLU A 263 -8.58 25.85 -4.83
N LYS A 264 -8.10 25.72 -3.59
CA LYS A 264 -7.50 26.84 -2.82
C LYS A 264 -6.02 27.08 -3.09
N ILE A 265 -5.33 26.15 -3.74
CA ILE A 265 -3.88 26.24 -3.97
C ILE A 265 -3.56 26.67 -5.41
N GLY A 266 -2.70 27.68 -5.53
CA GLY A 266 -2.22 28.22 -6.80
C GLY A 266 -1.11 27.40 -7.45
N ILE A 267 -0.76 27.76 -8.68
CA ILE A 267 0.15 26.99 -9.56
C ILE A 267 1.51 26.70 -8.92
N GLU A 268 2.12 27.65 -8.21
CA GLU A 268 3.45 27.46 -7.61
C GLU A 268 3.47 26.35 -6.55
N LYS A 269 2.44 26.31 -5.68
CA LYS A 269 2.30 25.21 -4.70
C LYS A 269 2.07 23.88 -5.39
N ARG A 270 1.26 23.86 -6.47
CA ARG A 270 1.02 22.66 -7.27
C ARG A 270 2.27 22.15 -7.98
N LYS A 271 3.14 23.04 -8.48
CA LYS A 271 4.46 22.69 -9.04
C LYS A 271 5.38 22.06 -7.99
N LYS A 272 5.45 22.63 -6.79
CA LYS A 272 6.25 22.06 -5.69
C LYS A 272 5.77 20.64 -5.34
N ILE A 273 4.46 20.46 -5.23
CA ILE A 273 3.84 19.14 -5.01
C ILE A 273 4.18 18.19 -6.17
N ALA A 274 4.03 18.65 -7.41
CA ALA A 274 4.32 17.84 -8.60
C ALA A 274 5.78 17.38 -8.65
N GLY A 275 6.73 18.27 -8.33
CA GLY A 275 8.15 17.96 -8.22
C GLY A 275 8.41 16.85 -7.19
N GLY A 276 7.90 17.00 -5.97
CA GLY A 276 8.07 15.98 -4.93
C GLY A 276 7.44 14.62 -5.28
N ILE A 277 6.28 14.61 -5.95
CA ILE A 277 5.66 13.36 -6.44
C ILE A 277 6.55 12.70 -7.48
N ASN A 278 7.06 13.47 -8.45
CA ASN A 278 7.98 12.96 -9.47
C ASN A 278 9.24 12.38 -8.83
N ASP A 279 9.88 13.11 -7.92
CA ASP A 279 11.11 12.69 -7.25
C ASP A 279 10.89 11.41 -6.43
N GLY A 280 9.74 11.30 -5.75
CA GLY A 280 9.33 10.08 -5.06
C GLY A 280 9.18 8.88 -5.99
N PHE A 281 8.51 9.02 -7.15
CA PHE A 281 8.36 7.92 -8.10
C PHE A 281 9.68 7.53 -8.77
N VAL A 282 10.52 8.50 -9.13
CA VAL A 282 11.87 8.25 -9.66
C VAL A 282 12.69 7.48 -8.63
N TYR A 283 12.70 7.93 -7.38
CA TYR A 283 13.38 7.22 -6.30
C TYR A 283 12.90 5.77 -6.13
N LEU A 284 11.58 5.52 -6.12
CA LEU A 284 11.03 4.17 -6.04
C LEU A 284 11.51 3.29 -7.19
N GLU A 285 11.49 3.80 -8.42
CA GLU A 285 11.93 3.07 -9.61
C GLU A 285 13.44 2.74 -9.55
N GLU A 286 14.27 3.68 -9.11
CA GLU A 286 15.71 3.49 -8.92
C GLU A 286 16.02 2.38 -7.92
N ILE A 287 15.26 2.28 -6.84
CA ILE A 287 15.42 1.23 -5.83
C ILE A 287 14.67 -0.07 -6.16
N GLY A 288 14.06 -0.15 -7.35
CA GLY A 288 13.42 -1.35 -7.90
C GLY A 288 11.98 -1.61 -7.43
N ILE A 289 11.25 -0.55 -7.05
CA ILE A 289 9.82 -0.58 -6.74
C ILE A 289 9.04 0.17 -7.82
N GLY A 290 8.23 -0.56 -8.59
CA GLY A 290 7.24 0.04 -9.49
C GLY A 290 5.91 0.23 -8.77
N HIS A 291 5.41 1.45 -8.65
CA HIS A 291 4.11 1.75 -8.04
C HIS A 291 2.99 1.76 -9.09
N PHE A 292 1.96 0.91 -8.94
CA PHE A 292 0.89 0.72 -9.93
C PHE A 292 -0.50 1.22 -9.49
N ASP A 293 -0.56 1.95 -8.37
CA ASP A 293 -1.77 2.65 -7.93
C ASP A 293 -1.52 4.16 -7.71
N ARG A 294 -1.13 4.87 -8.78
CA ARG A 294 -0.69 6.28 -8.73
C ARG A 294 -1.87 7.27 -8.71
N LYS A 295 -2.85 7.03 -7.84
CA LYS A 295 -4.04 7.89 -7.65
C LYS A 295 -3.79 9.02 -6.66
N LEU A 296 -4.63 10.04 -6.69
CA LEU A 296 -4.51 11.22 -5.83
C LEU A 296 -4.65 10.87 -4.34
N GLU A 297 -5.51 9.92 -4.01
CA GLU A 297 -5.73 9.44 -2.64
C GLU A 297 -4.50 8.75 -2.06
N ASN A 298 -3.58 8.28 -2.92
CA ASN A 298 -2.32 7.65 -2.52
C ASN A 298 -1.15 8.65 -2.42
N ILE A 299 -1.45 9.95 -2.44
CA ILE A 299 -0.50 11.03 -2.15
C ILE A 299 -1.03 11.82 -0.97
N LEU A 300 -0.36 11.74 0.17
CA LEU A 300 -0.70 12.52 1.36
C LEU A 300 0.21 13.74 1.48
N LEU A 301 -0.25 14.82 2.10
CA LEU A 301 0.63 15.93 2.48
C LEU A 301 0.93 15.91 3.97
N VAL A 302 2.23 15.86 4.30
CA VAL A 302 2.77 16.04 5.65
C VAL A 302 3.60 17.32 5.61
N ASP A 303 3.21 18.36 6.35
CA ASP A 303 3.88 19.66 6.34
C ASP A 303 4.13 20.23 4.93
N ASP A 304 3.12 20.17 4.06
CA ASP A 304 3.17 20.55 2.64
C ASP A 304 4.14 19.74 1.76
N ILE A 305 4.73 18.65 2.27
CA ILE A 305 5.56 17.71 1.51
C ILE A 305 4.68 16.54 1.03
N PRO A 306 4.64 16.25 -0.28
CA PRO A 306 3.88 15.11 -0.79
C PRO A 306 4.58 13.79 -0.44
N LYS A 307 3.80 12.85 0.08
CA LYS A 307 4.23 11.51 0.53
C LYS A 307 3.44 10.45 -0.23
N ILE A 308 4.14 9.60 -0.98
CA ILE A 308 3.53 8.44 -1.65
C ILE A 308 3.25 7.37 -0.59
N ILE A 309 2.01 6.86 -0.60
CA ILE A 309 1.52 5.81 0.28
C ILE A 309 0.97 4.62 -0.53
N ASP A 310 0.53 3.59 0.19
CA ASP A 310 -0.22 2.43 -0.33
C ASP A 310 0.56 1.52 -1.29
N PHE A 311 1.46 0.75 -0.70
CA PHE A 311 2.28 -0.24 -1.41
C PHE A 311 1.56 -1.58 -1.63
N GLY A 312 0.22 -1.61 -1.57
CA GLY A 312 -0.58 -2.82 -1.78
C GLY A 312 -0.53 -3.33 -3.23
N LEU A 313 -0.20 -2.46 -4.18
CA LEU A 313 -0.18 -2.74 -5.62
C LEU A 313 1.12 -2.24 -6.27
N ILE A 314 2.20 -2.95 -5.98
CA ILE A 314 3.54 -2.64 -6.48
C ILE A 314 4.16 -3.85 -7.18
N CYS A 315 5.17 -3.61 -8.02
CA CYS A 315 6.11 -4.62 -8.49
C CYS A 315 7.48 -4.39 -7.84
N GLU A 316 8.02 -5.43 -7.22
CA GLU A 316 9.30 -5.46 -6.52
C GLU A 316 10.31 -6.25 -7.36
N GLN A 317 11.46 -5.65 -7.67
CA GLN A 317 12.44 -6.22 -8.62
C GLN A 317 13.69 -6.81 -7.95
N THR A 318 13.91 -6.57 -6.66
CA THR A 318 15.22 -6.74 -6.01
C THR A 318 15.28 -7.90 -5.02
N GLY A 319 14.14 -8.32 -4.47
CA GLY A 319 14.03 -9.33 -3.42
C GLY A 319 14.55 -8.89 -2.06
N ARG A 320 14.62 -7.58 -1.79
CA ARG A 320 15.06 -7.05 -0.48
C ARG A 320 14.03 -7.40 0.60
N SER A 321 14.47 -8.10 1.64
CA SER A 321 13.59 -8.51 2.74
C SER A 321 12.94 -7.32 3.45
N GLY A 322 13.69 -6.22 3.62
CA GLY A 322 13.20 -5.03 4.31
C GLY A 322 11.96 -4.42 3.70
N TYR A 323 11.79 -4.52 2.37
CA TYR A 323 10.56 -4.05 1.71
C TYR A 323 9.33 -4.82 2.20
N HIS A 324 9.47 -6.12 2.41
CA HIS A 324 8.40 -6.97 2.93
C HIS A 324 8.19 -6.76 4.42
N GLU A 325 9.28 -6.76 5.18
CA GLU A 325 9.24 -6.68 6.64
C GLU A 325 8.72 -5.33 7.14
N MET A 326 8.96 -4.24 6.41
CA MET A 326 8.50 -2.89 6.75
C MET A 326 7.24 -2.42 6.00
N GLY A 327 6.54 -3.32 5.30
CA GLY A 327 5.23 -3.02 4.71
C GLY A 327 5.25 -2.17 3.43
N TYR A 328 6.36 -2.22 2.68
CA TYR A 328 6.54 -1.54 1.38
C TYR A 328 6.39 -2.46 0.16
N ALA A 329 6.31 -3.77 0.36
CA ALA A 329 6.09 -4.74 -0.71
C ALA A 329 5.48 -6.03 -0.15
N ARG A 330 4.45 -6.58 -0.76
CA ARG A 330 3.94 -7.89 -0.34
C ARG A 330 4.85 -9.00 -0.86
N LYS A 331 4.94 -10.10 -0.12
CA LYS A 331 5.65 -11.31 -0.55
C LYS A 331 4.82 -12.07 -1.59
N GLY A 332 5.50 -12.79 -2.47
CA GLY A 332 4.92 -13.69 -3.46
C GLY A 332 5.14 -13.22 -4.89
N SER A 333 5.16 -14.17 -5.82
CA SER A 333 5.51 -13.92 -7.22
C SER A 333 4.56 -12.95 -7.92
N LYS A 334 3.32 -12.82 -7.43
CA LYS A 334 2.36 -11.82 -7.90
C LYS A 334 2.92 -10.40 -7.83
N PHE A 335 3.65 -10.06 -6.78
CA PHE A 335 4.23 -8.74 -6.55
C PHE A 335 5.60 -8.55 -7.19
N ARG A 336 6.06 -9.53 -7.97
CA ARG A 336 7.33 -9.50 -8.72
C ARG A 336 7.11 -9.58 -10.23
N ASN A 337 5.85 -9.62 -10.66
CA ASN A 337 5.47 -9.77 -12.06
C ASN A 337 4.31 -8.83 -12.39
N ILE A 338 4.59 -7.76 -13.15
CA ILE A 338 3.61 -6.71 -13.46
C ILE A 338 2.30 -7.26 -14.03
N PRO A 339 2.29 -8.18 -15.03
CA PRO A 339 1.04 -8.70 -15.58
C PRO A 339 0.19 -9.54 -14.61
N ALA A 340 0.74 -9.94 -13.47
CA ALA A 340 0.04 -10.67 -12.40
C ALA A 340 -0.69 -9.70 -11.42
N LEU A 341 -0.41 -8.40 -11.47
CA LEU A 341 -1.07 -7.37 -10.68
C LEU A 341 -2.47 -7.06 -11.27
N SER A 342 -3.40 -8.01 -11.14
CA SER A 342 -4.79 -7.90 -11.60
C SER A 342 -5.70 -7.06 -10.69
N SER A 343 -5.19 -5.93 -10.23
CA SER A 343 -5.97 -4.92 -9.52
C SER A 343 -5.60 -3.57 -10.10
N ALA A 344 -6.61 -2.73 -10.30
CA ALA A 344 -6.43 -1.47 -11.00
C ALA A 344 -7.41 -0.47 -10.44
N THR A 345 -6.96 0.77 -10.28
CA THR A 345 -7.85 1.91 -10.17
C THR A 345 -8.14 2.37 -11.61
N PRO A 346 -9.38 2.22 -12.14
CA PRO A 346 -9.65 2.40 -13.56
C PRO A 346 -9.10 3.70 -14.16
N GLY A 347 -9.20 4.80 -13.41
CA GLY A 347 -8.70 6.11 -13.83
C GLY A 347 -7.19 6.31 -13.73
N PHE A 348 -6.42 5.38 -13.16
CA PHE A 348 -4.98 5.54 -12.87
C PHE A 348 -4.13 4.31 -13.20
N ALA A 349 -4.71 3.27 -13.78
CA ALA A 349 -4.02 2.04 -14.09
C ALA A 349 -3.47 2.02 -15.52
N ILE A 350 -2.42 1.24 -15.73
CA ILE A 350 -1.78 1.03 -17.03
C ILE A 350 -2.41 -0.16 -17.75
N GLN A 351 -2.27 -0.21 -19.08
CA GLN A 351 -2.86 -1.27 -19.91
C GLN A 351 -2.52 -2.67 -19.42
N GLU A 352 -1.28 -2.91 -18.98
CA GLU A 352 -0.76 -4.21 -18.53
C GLU A 352 -1.55 -4.79 -17.33
N GLN A 353 -2.23 -3.93 -16.56
CA GLN A 353 -3.09 -4.34 -15.44
C GLN A 353 -4.47 -4.86 -15.91
N PHE A 354 -4.91 -4.49 -17.12
CA PHE A 354 -6.20 -4.87 -17.70
C PHE A 354 -6.06 -5.92 -18.82
N THR A 355 -5.07 -5.75 -19.69
CA THR A 355 -4.89 -6.51 -20.93
C THR A 355 -3.41 -6.82 -21.18
N ASN A 356 -3.13 -7.63 -22.20
CA ASN A 356 -1.77 -7.75 -22.73
C ASN A 356 -1.43 -6.50 -23.57
N GLY A 357 -0.19 -6.00 -23.47
CA GLY A 357 0.32 -4.86 -24.24
C GLY A 357 0.78 -3.68 -23.37
N ASP A 358 1.64 -2.82 -23.91
CA ASP A 358 2.26 -1.66 -23.22
C ASP A 358 1.78 -0.29 -23.75
N GLY A 359 0.76 -0.29 -24.63
CA GLY A 359 0.39 0.85 -25.44
C GLY A 359 -0.25 2.03 -24.69
N TYR A 360 -0.66 1.85 -23.43
CA TYR A 360 -1.31 2.89 -22.64
C TYR A 360 -0.77 2.96 -21.21
N LYS A 361 0.07 3.97 -20.96
CA LYS A 361 0.47 4.43 -19.62
C LYS A 361 -0.29 5.69 -19.28
N VAL A 362 -1.13 5.61 -18.26
CA VAL A 362 -1.94 6.72 -17.76
C VAL A 362 -1.20 7.40 -16.63
N ILE A 363 -0.93 8.68 -16.78
CA ILE A 363 -0.38 9.50 -15.68
C ILE A 363 -1.33 10.66 -15.42
N ASN A 364 -2.59 10.32 -15.10
CA ASN A 364 -3.69 11.27 -14.95
C ASN A 364 -3.48 12.26 -13.79
N ILE A 365 -2.64 11.93 -12.81
CA ILE A 365 -2.29 12.81 -11.70
C ILE A 365 -1.83 14.21 -12.16
N TRP A 366 -1.14 14.31 -13.29
CA TRP A 366 -0.67 15.59 -13.82
C TRP A 366 -1.80 16.48 -14.32
N TYR A 367 -2.87 15.91 -14.89
CA TYR A 367 -4.06 16.67 -15.28
C TYR A 367 -4.75 17.28 -14.05
N PHE A 368 -4.80 16.57 -12.94
CA PHE A 368 -5.36 17.07 -11.69
C PHE A 368 -4.47 18.14 -11.03
N LEU A 369 -3.15 18.02 -11.15
CA LEU A 369 -2.23 19.03 -10.64
C LEU A 369 -2.28 20.33 -11.45
N PHE A 370 -2.41 20.27 -12.78
CA PHE A 370 -2.26 21.46 -13.61
C PHE A 370 -3.56 22.02 -14.19
N CYS A 371 -4.70 21.36 -13.99
CA CYS A 371 -6.00 21.92 -14.34
C CYS A 371 -6.83 22.25 -13.10
N ASP A 372 -7.85 23.08 -13.28
CA ASP A 372 -8.96 23.13 -12.31
C ASP A 372 -9.68 21.77 -12.26
N TRP A 373 -10.37 21.48 -11.16
CA TRP A 373 -10.94 20.18 -10.86
C TRP A 373 -11.88 19.71 -11.97
N LYS A 374 -12.77 20.59 -12.44
CA LYS A 374 -13.76 20.28 -13.49
C LYS A 374 -13.08 20.03 -14.84
N THR A 375 -12.06 20.81 -15.16
CA THR A 375 -11.26 20.73 -16.37
C THR A 375 -10.50 19.42 -16.43
N SER A 376 -9.92 18.95 -15.31
CA SER A 376 -9.25 17.64 -15.26
C SER A 376 -10.18 16.51 -15.70
N TRP A 377 -11.39 16.44 -15.13
CA TRP A 377 -12.37 15.41 -15.49
C TRP A 377 -12.83 15.52 -16.94
N ASN A 378 -13.05 16.74 -17.43
CA ASN A 378 -13.46 16.97 -18.81
C ASN A 378 -12.39 16.51 -19.81
N LEU A 379 -11.13 16.89 -19.58
CA LEU A 379 -10.02 16.51 -20.46
C LEU A 379 -9.77 15.00 -20.48
N LEU A 380 -9.99 14.33 -19.36
CA LEU A 380 -9.69 12.91 -19.22
C LEU A 380 -10.82 12.01 -19.72
N TYR A 381 -12.08 12.40 -19.54
CA TYR A 381 -13.21 11.47 -19.69
C TYR A 381 -14.36 11.98 -20.56
N LYS A 382 -14.44 13.28 -20.89
CA LYS A 382 -15.47 13.78 -21.81
C LYS A 382 -15.03 13.51 -23.24
N PRO A 383 -15.83 12.83 -24.08
CA PRO A 383 -15.61 12.83 -25.52
C PRO A 383 -15.68 14.27 -26.05
N ILE A 384 -14.67 14.69 -26.81
CA ILE A 384 -14.62 16.00 -27.45
C ILE A 384 -14.48 15.83 -28.96
N ASP A 385 -15.12 16.71 -29.73
CA ASP A 385 -14.98 16.74 -31.18
C ASP A 385 -13.71 17.52 -31.62
N GLU A 386 -13.37 17.48 -32.90
CA GLU A 386 -12.19 18.17 -33.45
C GLU A 386 -12.26 19.70 -33.31
N LYS A 387 -13.45 20.29 -33.20
CA LYS A 387 -13.62 21.73 -33.00
C LYS A 387 -13.35 22.08 -31.53
N GLU A 388 -13.95 21.36 -30.59
CA GLU A 388 -13.70 21.48 -29.16
C GLU A 388 -12.21 21.25 -28.85
N LYS A 389 -11.59 20.22 -29.43
CA LYS A 389 -10.16 19.93 -29.30
C LYS A 389 -9.28 21.10 -29.70
N LYS A 390 -9.54 21.74 -30.86
CA LYS A 390 -8.79 22.92 -31.29
C LYS A 390 -8.94 24.12 -30.33
N GLU A 391 -10.10 24.29 -29.71
CA GLU A 391 -10.29 25.34 -28.71
C GLU A 391 -9.56 25.02 -27.40
N VAL A 392 -9.58 23.76 -26.97
CA VAL A 392 -8.80 23.28 -25.83
C VAL A 392 -7.30 23.49 -26.05
N ASP A 393 -6.78 23.12 -27.22
CA ASP A 393 -5.36 23.25 -27.56
C ASP A 393 -4.91 24.72 -27.47
N LYS A 394 -5.75 25.67 -27.90
CA LYS A 394 -5.46 27.12 -27.76
C LYS A 394 -5.36 27.56 -26.29
N ILE A 395 -6.21 27.02 -25.41
CA ILE A 395 -6.17 27.33 -23.97
C ILE A 395 -4.90 26.74 -23.35
N VAL A 396 -4.61 25.48 -23.65
CA VAL A 396 -3.41 24.78 -23.17
C VAL A 396 -2.13 25.51 -23.61
N GLN A 397 -2.05 25.97 -24.86
CA GLN A 397 -0.95 26.78 -25.37
C GLN A 397 -0.78 28.11 -24.61
N LYS A 398 -1.88 28.82 -24.31
CA LYS A 398 -1.84 30.07 -23.53
C LYS A 398 -1.32 29.86 -22.11
N CYS A 399 -1.56 28.69 -21.53
CA CYS A 399 -1.04 28.32 -20.21
C CYS A 399 0.43 27.84 -20.24
N ASN A 400 1.09 27.88 -21.41
CA ASN A 400 2.39 27.26 -21.67
C ASN A 400 2.44 25.78 -21.26
N ALA A 401 1.32 25.08 -21.47
CA ALA A 401 1.13 23.70 -21.03
C ALA A 401 1.01 22.73 -22.21
N THR A 402 1.47 23.10 -23.42
CA THR A 402 1.43 22.26 -24.62
C THR A 402 2.11 20.90 -24.39
N SER A 403 3.09 20.87 -23.48
CA SER A 403 3.79 19.69 -23.04
C SER A 403 2.97 18.75 -22.13
N ILE A 404 1.73 19.11 -21.72
CA ILE A 404 0.80 18.23 -20.99
C ILE A 404 0.48 16.95 -21.78
N HIS A 405 0.49 17.03 -23.11
CA HIS A 405 0.31 15.86 -23.98
C HIS A 405 1.53 14.94 -23.99
N ASN A 406 2.70 15.44 -23.55
CA ASN A 406 3.99 14.74 -23.53
C ASN A 406 4.37 14.20 -22.14
N PHE A 407 3.47 14.24 -21.14
CA PHE A 407 3.76 13.67 -19.81
C PHE A 407 4.09 12.16 -19.82
N LYS A 408 3.90 11.49 -20.95
CA LYS A 408 4.33 10.11 -21.21
C LYS A 408 5.86 9.97 -21.39
N GLU A 409 6.58 11.08 -21.52
CA GLU A 409 8.04 11.12 -21.73
C GLU A 409 8.84 11.27 -20.41
N PRO A 410 10.10 10.80 -20.36
CA PRO A 410 10.94 10.80 -19.15
C PRO A 410 11.38 12.19 -18.64
N LYS A 411 10.94 13.29 -19.26
CA LYS A 411 11.34 14.67 -18.91
C LYS A 411 10.28 15.45 -18.15
N GLN A 412 9.60 14.80 -17.21
CA GLN A 412 8.47 15.37 -16.46
C GLN A 412 8.86 16.66 -15.70
N SER A 413 10.08 16.76 -15.19
CA SER A 413 10.59 17.95 -14.48
C SER A 413 10.63 19.22 -15.36
N LEU A 414 10.96 19.09 -16.64
CA LEU A 414 10.94 20.22 -17.58
C LEU A 414 9.50 20.65 -17.89
N ILE A 415 8.60 19.68 -18.07
CA ILE A 415 7.18 19.95 -18.31
C ILE A 415 6.55 20.69 -17.12
N ILE A 416 6.87 20.27 -15.89
CA ILE A 416 6.36 20.90 -14.66
C ILE A 416 6.79 22.37 -14.55
N SER A 417 8.02 22.70 -14.96
CA SER A 417 8.54 24.06 -14.83
C SER A 417 7.93 25.03 -15.84
N GLU A 418 7.62 24.55 -17.04
CA GLU A 418 7.06 25.34 -18.16
C GLU A 418 5.65 25.88 -17.90
N ILE A 419 4.78 25.12 -17.23
CA ILE A 419 3.36 25.47 -17.05
C ILE A 419 3.23 26.77 -16.22
N THR A 420 2.64 27.83 -16.75
CA THR A 420 2.64 29.14 -16.06
C THR A 420 1.36 29.42 -15.27
N SER A 421 0.28 28.68 -15.54
CA SER A 421 -1.03 28.93 -14.92
C SER A 421 -1.86 27.64 -14.86
N ILE A 422 -2.87 27.63 -13.98
CA ILE A 422 -3.85 26.55 -13.89
C ILE A 422 -4.71 26.56 -15.15
N ILE A 423 -4.75 25.44 -15.86
CA ILE A 423 -5.55 25.28 -17.08
C ILE A 423 -7.03 25.22 -16.67
N SER A 424 -7.81 26.16 -17.19
CA SER A 424 -9.25 26.23 -16.94
C SER A 424 -10.00 26.31 -18.27
N ILE A 425 -10.78 25.28 -18.59
CA ILE A 425 -11.56 25.24 -19.83
C ILE A 425 -12.96 25.77 -19.52
N PRO A 426 -13.39 26.88 -20.15
CA PRO A 426 -14.74 27.39 -19.99
C PRO A 426 -15.73 26.29 -20.34
N SER A 427 -16.63 25.95 -19.41
CA SER A 427 -17.60 24.90 -19.67
C SER A 427 -18.52 25.32 -20.81
N SER A 428 -18.39 24.68 -21.98
CA SER A 428 -19.47 24.70 -22.97
C SER A 428 -20.73 24.18 -22.28
N SER A 429 -21.85 24.85 -22.48
CA SER A 429 -23.08 24.75 -21.68
C SER A 429 -23.87 23.45 -21.84
N SER A 430 -23.21 22.31 -22.03
CA SER A 430 -23.81 20.97 -21.99
C SER A 430 -22.99 20.07 -21.05
N HIS A 431 -23.62 19.71 -19.94
CA HIS A 431 -23.00 19.09 -18.75
C HIS A 431 -22.05 17.93 -19.06
N PHE A 432 -20.82 18.04 -18.55
CA PHE A 432 -20.10 16.88 -18.07
C PHE A 432 -19.29 17.22 -16.81
N CYS A 433 -19.49 16.43 -15.77
CA CYS A 433 -18.68 16.34 -14.57
C CYS A 433 -18.81 14.89 -14.14
N LEU A 434 -17.70 14.15 -14.09
CA LEU A 434 -17.72 12.76 -13.63
C LEU A 434 -16.76 12.61 -12.47
N ASP A 435 -17.14 13.18 -11.32
CA ASP A 435 -16.51 12.90 -10.02
C ASP A 435 -17.01 11.56 -9.48
N ASP A 436 -16.89 10.51 -10.29
CA ASP A 436 -17.36 9.16 -9.97
C ASP A 436 -16.31 8.46 -9.08
N PRO A 437 -16.63 8.15 -7.81
CA PRO A 437 -15.72 7.41 -6.93
C PRO A 437 -15.29 6.05 -7.50
N ASN A 438 -16.06 5.45 -8.41
CA ASN A 438 -15.70 4.17 -9.04
C ASN A 438 -14.48 4.28 -9.96
N LEU A 439 -14.18 5.46 -10.52
CA LEU A 439 -12.98 5.67 -11.34
C LEU A 439 -11.72 5.76 -10.49
N THR A 440 -11.84 6.14 -9.21
CA THR A 440 -10.70 6.26 -8.27
C THR A 440 -10.64 5.13 -7.25
N LYS A 441 -11.65 4.26 -7.22
CA LYS A 441 -11.65 3.02 -6.43
C LYS A 441 -10.88 1.92 -7.14
N SER A 442 -10.03 1.22 -6.39
CA SER A 442 -9.35 0.03 -6.88
C SER A 442 -10.34 -1.13 -7.04
N VAL A 443 -10.40 -1.71 -8.23
CA VAL A 443 -11.23 -2.88 -8.53
C VAL A 443 -10.35 -4.10 -8.80
N LYS A 444 -10.79 -5.28 -8.33
CA LYS A 444 -10.21 -6.55 -8.76
C LYS A 444 -10.80 -6.88 -10.12
N ILE A 445 -9.95 -6.98 -11.12
CA ILE A 445 -10.39 -7.31 -12.47
C ILE A 445 -10.19 -8.79 -12.66
N PHE A 446 -11.31 -9.51 -12.74
CA PHE A 446 -11.30 -10.90 -13.16
C PHE A 446 -10.88 -10.91 -14.64
N LYS A 447 -9.68 -11.41 -14.94
CA LYS A 447 -9.29 -11.69 -16.33
C LYS A 447 -10.17 -12.85 -16.80
N PHE A 448 -11.07 -12.57 -17.76
CA PHE A 448 -11.93 -13.56 -18.42
C PHE A 448 -11.13 -14.54 -19.26
#